data_AF-A0A7G5BTA2-F1
#
_entry.id   AF-A0A7G5BTA2-F1
#
_cell.length_a   1.000
_cell.length_b   1.000
_cell.length_c   1.000
_cell.angle_alpha   90.00
_cell.angle_beta   90.00
_cell.angle_gamma   90.00
#
_symmetry.space_group_name_H-M   'P 1'
#
loop_
_entity.id
_entity.type
_entity.pdbx_description
1 polymer ?
#
loop_
_entity_poly.entity_id
_entity_poly.type
_entity_poly.pdbx_seq_one_letter_code
_entity_poly.pdbx_strand_id
1 'polypeptide(L)'
;MILPVSQPFITSWSNHSHILSVIAGNSNSAEWIFSNYIQLELIKELNGNKLLLNYSFETAPEDACPWLSVSRAPRSIVDSCGGVVPFLKQKIIEGQYIYLFLDAFYLSAYPFYLTESCPMTL
;
A
#
# COMPACT_ATOMS: atom_id res chain seq x y z
N MET A 1 15.88 -14.25 1.82
CA MET A 1 15.10 -14.34 0.58
C MET A 1 14.49 -12.97 0.34
N ILE A 2 14.51 -12.45 -0.89
CA ILE A 2 13.91 -11.15 -1.24
C ILE A 2 12.71 -11.45 -2.13
N LEU A 3 11.54 -10.92 -1.78
CA LEU A 3 10.33 -11.05 -2.59
C LEU A 3 10.47 -10.19 -3.86
N PRO A 4 10.11 -10.70 -5.05
CA PRO A 4 10.27 -9.96 -6.29
C PRO A 4 9.38 -8.71 -6.31
N VAL A 5 9.90 -7.58 -6.73
CA VAL A 5 9.13 -6.36 -6.96
C VAL A 5 9.46 -5.84 -8.35
N SER A 6 8.45 -5.40 -9.07
CA SER A 6 8.58 -4.89 -10.44
C SER A 6 8.35 -3.38 -10.47
N GLN A 7 8.87 -2.69 -11.49
CA GLN A 7 8.56 -1.28 -11.68
C GLN A 7 7.05 -1.14 -11.96
N PRO A 8 6.29 -0.38 -11.15
CA PRO A 8 4.87 -0.21 -11.37
C PRO A 8 4.61 0.65 -12.61
N PHE A 9 3.53 0.36 -13.32
CA PHE A 9 3.11 1.12 -14.52
C PHE A 9 2.69 2.57 -14.20
N ILE A 10 2.24 2.82 -12.97
CA ILE A 10 1.73 4.12 -12.53
C ILE A 10 2.41 4.49 -11.21
N THR A 11 3.04 5.66 -11.16
CA THR A 11 3.89 6.10 -10.04
C THR A 11 3.40 7.40 -9.38
N SER A 12 2.24 7.93 -9.78
CA SER A 12 1.75 9.24 -9.31
C SER A 12 1.49 9.32 -7.80
N TRP A 13 1.16 8.18 -7.17
CA TRP A 13 0.88 8.09 -5.74
C TRP A 13 1.57 6.86 -5.14
N SER A 14 2.26 7.05 -4.01
CA SER A 14 3.09 6.01 -3.38
C SER A 14 2.28 4.79 -2.94
N ASN A 15 1.13 4.99 -2.30
CA ASN A 15 0.24 3.91 -1.86
C ASN A 15 -0.20 3.02 -3.03
N HIS A 16 -0.54 3.62 -4.18
CA HIS A 16 -0.89 2.87 -5.39
C HIS A 16 0.33 2.18 -6.00
N SER A 17 1.43 2.90 -6.14
CA SER A 17 2.64 2.36 -6.79
C SER A 17 3.24 1.17 -6.02
N HIS A 18 3.12 1.15 -4.69
CA HIS A 18 3.53 0.01 -3.87
C HIS A 18 2.73 -1.26 -4.20
N ILE A 19 1.39 -1.18 -4.25
CA ILE A 19 0.55 -2.34 -4.60
C ILE A 19 0.82 -2.76 -6.06
N LEU A 20 0.90 -1.79 -6.97
CA LEU A 20 1.18 -2.04 -8.38
C LEU A 20 2.53 -2.72 -8.60
N SER A 21 3.54 -2.40 -7.80
CA SER A 21 4.88 -3.01 -7.93
C SER A 21 4.88 -4.51 -7.61
N VAL A 22 3.95 -4.96 -6.76
CA VAL A 22 3.77 -6.38 -6.43
C VAL A 22 3.09 -7.13 -7.58
N ILE A 23 2.02 -6.57 -8.16
CA ILE A 23 1.25 -7.26 -9.21
C ILE A 23 1.84 -7.12 -10.61
N ALA A 24 2.63 -6.07 -10.88
CA ALA A 24 3.21 -5.79 -12.20
C ALA A 24 4.15 -6.90 -12.71
N GLY A 25 4.63 -7.79 -11.83
CA GLY A 25 5.39 -8.98 -12.23
C GLY A 25 4.55 -10.02 -13.00
N ASN A 26 3.21 -9.94 -12.93
CA ASN A 26 2.32 -10.80 -13.68
C ASN A 26 2.03 -10.20 -15.05
N SER A 27 2.31 -10.95 -16.13
CA SER A 27 2.14 -10.47 -17.51
C SER A 27 0.70 -10.05 -17.85
N ASN A 28 -0.29 -10.61 -17.15
CA ASN A 28 -1.71 -10.31 -17.41
C ASN A 28 -2.22 -9.14 -16.55
N SER A 29 -1.43 -8.64 -15.59
CA SER A 29 -1.87 -7.57 -14.69
C SER A 29 -2.04 -6.23 -15.40
N ALA A 30 -1.25 -5.96 -16.44
CA ALA A 30 -1.23 -4.69 -17.14
C ALA A 30 -2.61 -4.32 -17.70
N GLU A 31 -3.28 -5.25 -18.39
CA GLU A 31 -4.60 -5.03 -19.00
C GLU A 31 -5.65 -4.63 -17.97
N TRP A 32 -5.66 -5.31 -16.82
CA TRP A 32 -6.58 -4.99 -15.73
C TRP A 32 -6.24 -3.66 -15.08
N ILE A 33 -4.96 -3.36 -14.83
CA ILE A 33 -4.54 -2.09 -14.24
C ILE A 33 -5.02 -0.93 -15.11
N PHE A 34 -4.79 -0.99 -16.42
CA PHE A 34 -5.22 0.07 -17.34
C PHE A 34 -6.74 0.15 -17.51
N SER A 35 -7.45 -0.96 -17.33
CA SER A 35 -8.92 -0.97 -17.42
C SER A 35 -9.62 -0.48 -16.15
N ASN A 36 -8.96 -0.56 -14.98
CA ASN A 36 -9.57 -0.26 -13.68
C ASN A 36 -9.02 0.99 -13.00
N TYR A 37 -7.93 1.57 -13.52
CA TYR A 37 -7.35 2.78 -12.97
C TYR A 37 -8.02 4.04 -13.54
N ILE A 38 -8.77 4.75 -12.69
CA ILE A 38 -9.38 6.03 -13.00
C ILE A 38 -8.32 7.11 -12.86
N GLN A 39 -7.97 7.73 -13.99
CA GLN A 39 -6.95 8.76 -14.03
C GLN A 39 -7.43 10.10 -13.43
N LEU A 40 -8.72 10.38 -13.36
CA LEU A 40 -9.20 11.65 -12.81
C LEU A 40 -10.53 11.42 -12.08
N GLU A 41 -10.49 11.48 -10.76
CA GLU A 41 -11.65 11.51 -9.89
C GLU A 41 -11.74 12.88 -9.22
N LEU A 42 -12.93 13.48 -9.25
CA LEU A 42 -13.19 14.72 -8.55
C LEU A 42 -13.82 14.40 -7.20
N ILE A 43 -13.01 14.40 -6.14
CA ILE A 43 -13.49 14.14 -4.79
C ILE A 43 -13.81 15.47 -4.13
N LYS A 44 -15.00 15.58 -3.55
CA LYS A 44 -15.35 16.69 -2.67
C LYS A 44 -14.67 16.43 -1.32
N GLU A 45 -13.78 17.32 -0.88
CA GLU A 45 -13.16 17.20 0.43
C GLU A 45 -14.23 17.08 1.54
N LEU A 46 -13.86 16.48 2.67
CA LEU A 46 -14.75 16.27 3.83
C LEU A 46 -15.43 17.57 4.32
N ASN A 47 -14.82 18.73 4.07
CA ASN A 47 -15.35 20.05 4.42
C ASN A 47 -16.31 20.65 3.37
N GLY A 48 -16.51 19.98 2.23
CA GLY A 48 -17.43 20.38 1.17
C GLY A 48 -16.97 21.55 0.28
N ASN A 49 -15.85 22.20 0.60
CA ASN A 49 -15.46 23.49 0.02
C ASN A 49 -14.28 23.41 -0.95
N LYS A 50 -13.64 22.24 -1.05
CA LYS A 50 -12.48 22.01 -1.90
C LYS A 50 -12.70 20.77 -2.76
N LEU A 51 -12.24 20.88 -4.00
CA LEU A 51 -12.25 19.81 -4.97
C LEU A 51 -10.83 19.24 -5.04
N LEU A 52 -10.69 17.97 -4.71
CA LEU A 52 -9.43 17.24 -4.88
C LEU A 52 -9.49 16.46 -6.18
N LEU A 53 -8.51 16.70 -7.05
CA LEU A 53 -8.29 15.86 -8.22
C LEU A 53 -7.48 14.64 -7.77
N ASN A 54 -8.16 13.49 -7.69
CA ASN A 54 -7.57 12.24 -7.25
C ASN A 54 -7.39 11.28 -8.45
N TYR A 55 -6.56 10.27 -8.26
CA TYR A 55 -6.41 9.14 -9.15
C TYR A 55 -6.76 7.91 -8.33
N SER A 56 -7.70 7.08 -8.77
CA SER A 56 -8.22 5.99 -7.94
C SER A 56 -8.56 4.76 -8.76
N PHE A 57 -8.94 3.70 -8.07
CA PHE A 57 -9.64 2.58 -8.69
C PHE A 57 -11.11 2.68 -8.28
N GLU A 58 -12.03 2.33 -9.17
CA GLU A 58 -13.47 2.31 -8.85
C GLU A 58 -13.78 1.45 -7.62
N THR A 59 -13.08 0.31 -7.52
CA THR A 59 -13.07 -0.58 -6.37
C THR A 59 -11.64 -0.76 -5.89
N ALA A 60 -11.44 -0.86 -4.57
CA ALA A 60 -10.12 -1.08 -4.01
C ALA A 60 -9.44 -2.29 -4.69
N PRO A 61 -8.17 -2.18 -5.12
CA PRO A 61 -7.47 -3.30 -5.77
C PRO A 61 -7.48 -4.59 -4.94
N GLU A 62 -7.52 -4.43 -3.62
CA GLU A 62 -7.60 -5.51 -2.63
C GLU A 62 -8.83 -6.41 -2.80
N ASP A 63 -9.91 -5.86 -3.36
CA ASP A 63 -11.20 -6.55 -3.53
C ASP A 63 -11.46 -6.98 -4.99
N ALA A 64 -10.85 -6.30 -5.97
CA ALA A 64 -11.16 -6.47 -7.39
C ALA A 64 -10.03 -7.07 -8.25
N CYS A 65 -8.77 -7.03 -7.79
CA CYS A 65 -7.65 -7.50 -8.58
C CYS A 65 -7.48 -9.02 -8.46
N PRO A 66 -7.57 -9.80 -9.56
CA PRO A 66 -7.49 -11.26 -9.49
C PRO A 66 -6.08 -11.79 -9.16
N TRP A 67 -5.05 -10.96 -9.25
CA TRP A 67 -3.67 -11.32 -8.90
C TRP A 67 -3.23 -10.77 -7.54
N LEU A 68 -4.15 -10.21 -6.77
CA LEU A 68 -3.88 -9.70 -5.44
C LEU A 68 -4.73 -10.47 -4.42
N SER A 69 -4.06 -11.05 -3.43
CA SER A 69 -4.71 -11.65 -2.27
C SER A 69 -4.28 -10.91 -1.03
N VAL A 70 -5.23 -10.27 -0.35
CA VAL A 70 -4.96 -9.46 0.84
C VAL A 70 -5.46 -10.16 2.10
N SER A 71 -4.58 -10.28 3.09
CA SER A 71 -4.93 -10.73 4.43
C SER A 71 -4.64 -9.62 5.43
N ARG A 72 -5.60 -9.31 6.29
CA ARG A 72 -5.44 -8.34 7.39
C ARG A 72 -5.32 -9.09 8.71
N ALA A 73 -4.30 -8.77 9.49
CA ALA A 73 -4.06 -9.39 10.79
C ALA A 73 -4.55 -8.47 11.92
N PRO A 74 -5.43 -8.94 12.81
CA PRO A 74 -5.78 -8.17 13.99
C PRO A 74 -4.59 -8.07 14.93
N ARG A 75 -4.54 -6.99 15.72
CA ARG A 75 -3.43 -6.71 16.64
C ARG A 75 -3.16 -7.86 17.61
N SER A 76 -4.20 -8.56 18.08
CA SER A 76 -4.08 -9.72 18.96
C SER A 76 -3.23 -10.85 18.37
N ILE A 77 -3.33 -11.10 17.06
CA ILE A 77 -2.51 -12.11 16.38
C ILE A 77 -1.05 -11.66 16.32
N VAL A 78 -0.82 -10.39 16.01
CA VAL A 78 0.54 -9.80 15.99
C VAL A 78 1.19 -9.91 17.38
N ASP A 79 0.44 -9.58 18.43
CA ASP A 79 0.94 -9.67 19.80
C ASP A 79 1.19 -11.13 20.22
N SER A 80 0.36 -12.08 19.78
CA SER A 80 0.57 -13.52 20.04
C SER A 80 1.84 -14.09 19.40
N CYS A 81 2.35 -13.46 18.35
CA CYS A 81 3.63 -13.79 17.72
C CYS A 81 4.85 -13.15 18.41
N GLY A 82 4.67 -12.52 19.58
CA GLY A 82 5.74 -11.80 20.27
C GLY A 82 5.94 -10.36 19.76
N GLY A 83 4.94 -9.79 19.09
CA GLY A 83 4.91 -8.40 18.63
C GLY A 83 5.17 -8.22 17.13
N VAL A 84 5.26 -6.96 16.70
CA VAL A 84 5.28 -6.59 15.28
C VAL A 84 6.50 -7.12 14.54
N VAL A 85 7.71 -6.99 15.08
CA VAL A 85 8.93 -7.37 14.35
C VAL A 85 9.00 -8.89 14.09
N PRO A 86 8.77 -9.77 15.08
CA PRO A 86 8.71 -11.22 14.84
C PRO A 86 7.62 -11.59 13.83
N PHE A 87 6.42 -11.01 13.97
CA PHE A 87 5.31 -11.24 13.04
C PHE A 87 5.69 -10.88 11.60
N LEU A 88 6.22 -9.69 11.36
CA LEU A 88 6.61 -9.25 10.01
C LEU A 88 7.71 -10.15 9.41
N LYS A 89 8.71 -10.54 10.21
CA LYS A 89 9.76 -11.47 9.74
C LYS A 89 9.18 -12.81 9.30
N GLN A 90 8.26 -13.36 10.09
CA GLN A 90 7.59 -14.62 9.76
C GLN A 90 6.82 -14.49 8.44
N LYS A 91 6.07 -13.39 8.24
CA LYS A 91 5.29 -13.15 7.03
C LYS A 91 6.15 -13.06 5.77
N ILE A 92 7.33 -12.43 5.86
CA ILE A 92 8.31 -12.39 4.76
C ILE A 92 8.82 -13.80 4.43
N ILE A 93 9.11 -14.62 5.45
CA ILE A 93 9.57 -16.01 5.26
C ILE A 93 8.47 -16.86 4.60
N GLU A 94 7.20 -16.62 4.95
CA GLU A 94 6.03 -17.26 4.34
C GLU A 94 5.73 -16.76 2.91
N GLY A 95 6.53 -15.83 2.39
CA GLY A 95 6.39 -15.32 1.03
C GLY A 95 5.36 -14.20 0.88
N GLN A 96 4.93 -13.57 1.98
CA GLN A 96 3.92 -12.52 1.96
C GLN A 96 4.55 -11.13 1.90
N TYR A 97 4.05 -10.29 1.00
CA TYR A 97 4.34 -8.86 1.00
C TYR A 97 3.65 -8.19 2.19
N ILE A 98 4.30 -7.15 2.71
CA ILE A 98 3.81 -6.40 3.85
C ILE A 98 3.41 -5.00 3.39
N TYR A 99 2.16 -4.64 3.68
CA TYR A 99 1.63 -3.30 3.48
C TYR A 99 1.19 -2.73 4.83
N LEU A 100 1.77 -1.60 5.23
CA LEU A 100 1.51 -0.97 6.52
C LEU A 100 1.82 0.52 6.48
N PHE A 101 1.13 1.27 7.35
CA PHE A 101 1.37 2.69 7.56
C PHE A 101 2.25 2.85 8.79
N LEU A 102 3.35 3.59 8.65
CA LEU A 102 4.29 3.89 9.73
C LEU A 102 4.53 5.39 9.79
N ASP A 103 4.75 5.88 11.01
CA ASP A 103 5.32 7.21 11.18
C ASP A 103 6.84 7.13 10.93
N ALA A 104 7.26 7.74 9.82
CA ALA A 104 8.66 7.80 9.41
C ALA A 104 9.56 8.50 10.45
N PHE A 105 8.99 9.32 11.35
CA PHE A 105 9.71 9.94 12.46
C PHE A 105 10.46 8.94 13.34
N TYR A 106 9.90 7.73 13.52
CA TYR A 106 10.51 6.69 14.35
C TYR A 106 11.38 5.71 13.53
N LEU A 107 11.55 5.93 12.23
CA LEU A 107 12.30 5.04 11.35
C LEU A 107 13.65 5.66 10.98
N SER A 108 14.73 5.16 11.59
CA SER A 108 16.10 5.65 11.36
C SER A 108 16.60 5.52 9.91
N ALA A 109 15.93 4.70 9.10
CA ALA A 109 16.23 4.57 7.67
C ALA A 109 15.65 5.72 6.82
N TYR A 110 14.78 6.56 7.37
CA TYR A 110 14.13 7.66 6.66
C TYR A 110 14.81 8.99 6.96
N PRO A 111 14.86 9.93 6.00
CA PRO A 111 15.43 11.27 6.21
C PRO A 111 14.77 12.08 7.34
N PHE A 112 13.54 11.71 7.72
CA PHE A 112 12.72 12.42 8.70
C PHE A 112 12.84 11.88 10.13
N TYR A 113 13.81 10.99 10.37
CA TYR A 113 14.02 10.38 11.68
C TYR A 113 14.27 11.43 12.76
N LEU A 114 13.37 11.48 13.76
CA LEU A 114 13.39 12.42 14.89
C LEU A 114 13.35 13.91 14.52
N THR A 115 12.99 14.28 13.29
CA THR A 115 12.91 15.69 12.86
C THR A 115 11.49 16.22 12.86
N GLU A 116 10.58 15.58 12.11
CA GLU A 116 9.18 15.98 12.00
C GLU A 116 8.27 14.75 11.90
N SER A 117 7.24 14.68 12.75
CA SER A 117 6.21 13.65 12.64
C SER A 117 5.21 14.06 11.57
N CYS A 118 4.91 13.14 10.65
CA CYS A 118 3.81 13.33 9.71
C CYS A 118 2.52 12.95 10.45
N PRO A 119 1.60 13.89 10.72
CA PRO A 119 0.32 13.54 11.32
C PRO A 119 -0.41 12.61 10.35
N MET A 120 -0.60 11.35 10.71
CA MET A 120 -1.45 10.41 9.97
C MET A 120 -2.91 10.81 10.18
N THR A 121 -3.36 11.86 9.50
CA THR A 121 -4.78 12.19 9.39
C THR A 121 -5.41 11.25 8.36
N LEU A 122 -6.16 10.27 8.86
CA LEU A 122 -7.17 9.53 8.11
C LEU A 122 -8.32 10.46 7.70
#